data_AF-A0A9P8ZKX1-F1
#
_entry.id   AF-A0A9P8ZKX1-F1
#
_cell.length_a   1.000
_cell.length_b   1.000
_cell.length_c   1.000
_cell.angle_alpha   90.00
_cell.angle_beta   90.00
_cell.angle_gamma   90.00
#
_symmetry.space_group_name_H-M   'P 1'
#
loop_
_entity.id
_entity.type
_entity.pdbx_description
1 polymer ?
#
loop_
_entity_poly.entity_id
_entity_poly.type
_entity_poly.pdbx_seq_one_letter_code
_entity_poly.pdbx_strand_id
1 'polypeptide(L)'
;MSSALSPRTPVPIRASSPSSPLAPLSPIPLSRSPGPSATSFPSSILSTPLSPSLNASPAGSGRATPKGRARDLLRKHYGLGTPAPPVPLPGRPNDPMNLDSPAFDARVYYDQLITTSPLIALLKRDNELSSEIRQLESERQSLVYNHHHELIAASDTIGAMRTRADSLDADLDKLRSAFDEISRLSAECTPESALPSASGKGFVHAKELPVPPVDDDESESNTSLA
;
A
#
# COMPACT_ATOMS: atom_id res chain seq x y z
N MET A 1 -15.65 76.11 14.07
CA MET A 1 -16.83 75.29 14.44
C MET A 1 -16.50 73.87 14.03
N SER A 2 -15.97 73.11 14.98
CA SER A 2 -15.35 71.80 14.76
C SER A 2 -16.38 70.71 15.00
N SER A 3 -16.62 69.86 13.99
CA SER A 3 -17.51 68.71 14.11
C SER A 3 -16.78 67.55 14.79
N ALA A 4 -17.46 66.96 15.78
CA ALA A 4 -16.95 65.96 16.69
C ALA A 4 -16.71 64.59 16.01
N LEU A 5 -15.51 64.05 16.18
CA LEU A 5 -15.21 62.62 16.00
C LEU A 5 -15.57 61.89 17.30
N SER A 6 -16.49 60.94 17.25
CA SER A 6 -16.73 60.00 18.35
C SER A 6 -15.61 58.96 18.42
N PRO A 7 -14.98 58.72 19.58
CA PRO A 7 -14.04 57.61 19.75
C PRO A 7 -14.82 56.31 19.99
N ARG A 8 -14.67 55.33 19.09
CA ARG A 8 -15.24 53.99 19.25
C ARG A 8 -14.20 53.10 19.95
N THR A 9 -14.68 52.43 20.99
CA THR A 9 -13.92 51.75 22.05
C THR A 9 -13.20 50.47 21.58
N PRO A 10 -12.07 50.10 22.23
CA PRO A 10 -11.34 48.87 21.93
C PRO A 10 -12.04 47.63 22.51
N VAL A 11 -12.04 46.55 21.74
CA VAL A 11 -12.57 45.23 22.11
C VAL A 11 -11.56 44.53 23.05
N PRO A 12 -11.98 43.94 24.19
CA PRO A 12 -11.05 43.28 25.08
C PRO A 12 -10.54 41.96 24.51
N ILE A 13 -9.21 41.83 24.48
CA ILE A 13 -8.46 40.59 24.25
C ILE A 13 -8.79 39.65 25.41
N ARG A 14 -9.33 38.46 25.11
CA ARG A 14 -9.56 37.43 26.11
C ARG A 14 -8.21 36.88 26.56
N ALA A 15 -7.78 37.32 27.74
CA ALA A 15 -6.59 36.85 28.42
C ALA A 15 -6.69 35.36 28.77
N SER A 16 -5.54 34.72 28.61
CA SER A 16 -5.13 33.42 29.14
C SER A 16 -5.46 33.23 30.62
N SER A 17 -5.98 32.06 30.98
CA SER A 17 -6.02 31.57 32.36
C SER A 17 -4.94 30.48 32.57
N PRO A 18 -4.21 30.51 33.69
CA PRO A 18 -3.03 29.68 33.93
C PRO A 18 -3.33 28.29 34.52
N SER A 19 -2.36 27.41 34.26
CA SER A 19 -2.03 26.09 34.83
C SER A 19 -2.59 25.72 36.21
N SER A 20 -3.07 24.47 36.34
CA SER A 20 -3.18 23.74 37.62
C SER A 20 -2.22 22.53 37.62
N PRO A 21 -1.46 22.28 38.70
CA PRO A 21 -0.44 21.22 38.76
C PRO A 21 -0.93 19.86 39.33
N LEU A 22 -0.33 18.79 38.78
CA LEU A 22 -0.09 17.40 39.23
C LEU A 22 -0.98 16.71 40.29
N ALA A 23 -1.49 15.52 39.92
CA ALA A 23 -1.54 14.34 40.80
C ALA A 23 -1.28 13.04 39.98
N PRO A 24 -0.43 12.11 40.45
CA PRO A 24 -0.14 10.84 39.77
C PRO A 24 -1.14 9.75 40.19
N LEU A 25 -1.70 9.01 39.22
CA LEU A 25 -2.39 7.74 39.49
C LEU A 25 -1.65 6.55 38.85
N SER A 26 -1.64 5.48 39.61
CA SER A 26 -0.82 4.28 39.64
C SER A 26 -0.81 3.42 38.36
N PRO A 27 0.26 2.63 38.12
CA PRO A 27 0.29 1.63 37.05
C PRO A 27 -0.59 0.41 37.38
N ILE A 28 -1.41 -0.02 36.43
CA ILE A 28 -2.24 -1.23 36.52
C ILE A 28 -1.46 -2.39 35.86
N PRO A 29 -1.29 -3.55 36.53
CA PRO A 29 -0.52 -4.66 36.01
C PRO A 29 -1.26 -5.48 34.94
N LEU A 30 -0.51 -5.96 33.95
CA LEU A 30 -0.94 -7.01 33.02
C LEU A 30 -1.25 -8.30 33.81
N SER A 31 -2.52 -8.67 33.92
CA SER A 31 -2.93 -10.00 34.38
C SER A 31 -3.38 -10.85 33.19
N ARG A 32 -2.50 -11.81 32.88
CA ARG A 32 -2.65 -12.94 31.98
C ARG A 32 -3.86 -13.78 32.40
N SER A 33 -4.85 -13.94 31.51
CA SER A 33 -6.00 -14.83 31.75
C SER A 33 -5.66 -16.29 31.39
N PRO A 34 -5.98 -17.27 32.26
CA PRO A 34 -5.91 -18.70 31.96
C PRO A 34 -7.20 -19.20 31.27
N GLY A 35 -7.06 -20.25 30.47
CA GLY A 35 -8.06 -20.73 29.50
C GLY A 35 -9.39 -21.27 30.04
N PRO A 36 -10.32 -21.63 29.15
CA PRO A 36 -11.67 -22.04 29.53
C PRO A 36 -11.73 -23.51 29.99
N SER A 37 -12.21 -23.70 31.22
CA SER A 37 -12.63 -25.00 31.75
C SER A 37 -13.98 -25.41 31.19
N ALA A 38 -14.05 -26.70 30.83
CA ALA A 38 -15.22 -27.42 30.35
C ALA A 38 -16.43 -27.30 31.29
N THR A 39 -17.61 -27.06 30.71
CA THR A 39 -18.89 -27.27 31.37
C THR A 39 -19.69 -28.28 30.57
N SER A 40 -19.97 -29.42 31.19
CA SER A 40 -20.78 -30.50 30.65
C SER A 40 -22.26 -30.13 30.65
N PHE A 41 -22.92 -30.30 29.50
CA PHE A 41 -24.38 -30.32 29.40
C PHE A 41 -24.83 -31.73 29.01
N PRO A 42 -25.90 -32.28 29.61
CA PRO A 42 -26.45 -33.57 29.20
C PRO A 42 -27.26 -33.41 27.90
N SER A 43 -26.81 -34.10 26.85
CA SER A 43 -27.53 -34.20 25.58
C SER A 43 -28.80 -35.04 25.73
N SER A 44 -29.96 -34.44 25.48
CA SER A 44 -31.18 -35.19 25.17
C SER A 44 -31.14 -35.66 23.72
N ILE A 45 -31.37 -36.95 23.54
CA ILE A 45 -31.32 -37.70 22.28
C ILE A 45 -32.66 -37.49 21.55
N LEU A 46 -32.63 -36.94 20.33
CA LEU A 46 -33.75 -37.05 19.40
C LEU A 46 -33.25 -37.59 18.06
N SER A 47 -33.60 -38.84 17.80
CA SER A 47 -33.30 -39.57 16.57
C SER A 47 -34.05 -38.97 15.38
N THR A 48 -33.34 -38.68 14.29
CA THR A 48 -33.92 -38.46 12.95
C THR A 48 -33.21 -39.37 11.94
N PRO A 49 -33.95 -40.10 11.08
CA PRO A 49 -33.37 -41.13 10.22
C PRO A 49 -32.78 -40.59 8.90
N LEU A 50 -31.73 -41.29 8.47
CA LEU A 50 -30.99 -41.18 7.22
C LEU A 50 -31.88 -41.25 5.96
N SER A 51 -31.54 -40.47 4.94
CA SER A 51 -31.83 -40.77 3.53
C SER A 51 -30.52 -40.82 2.75
N PRO A 52 -30.26 -41.85 1.93
CA PRO A 52 -28.98 -42.02 1.27
C PRO A 52 -28.86 -41.22 -0.03
N SER A 53 -27.64 -40.77 -0.27
CA SER A 53 -27.12 -40.17 -1.50
C SER A 53 -27.08 -41.19 -2.64
N LEU A 54 -27.50 -40.76 -3.84
CA LEU A 54 -27.09 -41.37 -5.10
C LEU A 54 -26.68 -40.25 -6.06
N ASN A 55 -25.38 -40.05 -6.11
CA ASN A 55 -24.67 -39.34 -7.17
C ASN A 55 -24.65 -40.22 -8.43
N ALA A 56 -25.21 -39.73 -9.55
CA ALA A 56 -24.96 -40.33 -10.86
C ALA A 56 -25.19 -39.32 -12.00
N SER A 57 -24.10 -38.96 -12.66
CA SER A 57 -24.01 -38.60 -14.08
C SER A 57 -22.62 -39.09 -14.54
N PRO A 58 -22.36 -39.38 -15.84
CA PRO A 58 -23.11 -39.02 -17.04
C PRO A 58 -23.25 -40.19 -18.07
N ALA A 59 -23.68 -39.86 -19.28
CA ALA A 59 -23.67 -40.63 -20.53
C ALA A 59 -24.98 -41.37 -20.90
N GLY A 60 -25.51 -41.02 -22.08
CA GLY A 60 -26.66 -41.68 -22.69
C GLY A 60 -27.27 -40.87 -23.83
N SER A 61 -26.62 -40.87 -24.98
CA SER A 61 -27.29 -40.60 -26.26
C SER A 61 -28.46 -41.58 -26.41
N GLY A 62 -29.66 -41.06 -26.69
CA GLY A 62 -30.76 -41.89 -27.21
C GLY A 62 -32.13 -41.68 -26.56
N ARG A 63 -33.09 -41.33 -27.41
CA ARG A 63 -34.55 -41.48 -27.28
C ARG A 63 -35.26 -40.51 -26.34
N ALA A 64 -35.72 -39.40 -26.91
CA ALA A 64 -36.73 -38.53 -26.32
C ALA A 64 -38.02 -39.33 -26.03
N THR A 65 -38.23 -39.67 -24.77
CA THR A 65 -39.55 -40.08 -24.27
C THR A 65 -40.47 -38.84 -24.24
N PRO A 66 -41.79 -38.99 -24.42
CA PRO A 66 -42.73 -37.87 -24.49
C PRO A 66 -42.69 -36.94 -23.25
N LYS A 67 -42.21 -37.46 -22.10
CA LYS A 67 -42.01 -36.69 -20.86
C LYS A 67 -40.91 -35.63 -20.98
N GLY A 68 -39.86 -35.86 -21.76
CA GLY A 68 -38.77 -34.88 -21.97
C GLY A 68 -39.23 -33.68 -22.78
N ARG A 69 -40.03 -33.91 -23.82
CA ARG A 69 -40.52 -32.88 -24.74
C ARG A 69 -41.57 -31.97 -24.08
N ALA A 70 -42.45 -32.54 -23.27
CA ALA A 70 -43.38 -31.77 -22.44
C ALA A 70 -42.60 -30.88 -21.45
N ARG A 71 -41.63 -31.46 -20.73
CA ARG A 71 -40.78 -30.71 -19.81
C ARG A 71 -40.04 -29.54 -20.50
N ASP A 72 -39.55 -29.73 -21.73
CA ASP A 72 -38.95 -28.65 -22.51
C ASP A 72 -39.94 -27.56 -22.93
N LEU A 73 -41.17 -27.92 -23.30
CA LEU A 73 -42.19 -26.94 -23.66
C LEU A 73 -42.61 -26.11 -22.44
N LEU A 74 -42.78 -26.75 -21.27
CA LEU A 74 -43.06 -26.06 -20.03
C LEU A 74 -41.90 -25.12 -19.64
N ARG A 75 -40.64 -25.55 -19.78
CA ARG A 75 -39.48 -24.68 -19.55
C ARG A 75 -39.50 -23.42 -20.43
N LYS A 76 -39.92 -23.54 -21.69
CA LYS A 76 -40.07 -22.39 -22.61
C LYS A 76 -41.25 -21.49 -22.24
N HIS A 77 -42.38 -22.07 -21.81
CA HIS A 77 -43.57 -21.32 -21.41
C HIS A 77 -43.40 -20.54 -20.10
N TYR A 78 -42.64 -21.10 -19.15
CA TYR A 78 -42.40 -20.48 -17.84
C TYR A 78 -41.05 -19.74 -17.77
N GLY A 79 -40.35 -19.55 -18.89
CA GLY A 79 -39.04 -18.87 -18.92
C GLY A 79 -37.93 -19.58 -18.11
N LEU A 80 -38.15 -20.82 -17.68
CA LEU A 80 -37.29 -21.56 -16.74
C LEU A 80 -36.06 -22.20 -17.40
N GLY A 81 -35.76 -21.82 -18.65
CA GLY A 81 -34.64 -22.31 -19.44
C GLY A 81 -33.81 -21.21 -20.10
N THR A 82 -34.11 -19.94 -19.83
CA THR A 82 -33.17 -18.86 -20.16
C THR A 82 -31.98 -18.97 -19.22
N PRO A 83 -30.73 -18.89 -19.73
CA PRO A 83 -29.57 -18.82 -18.85
C PRO A 83 -29.81 -17.67 -17.88
N ALA A 84 -29.67 -17.96 -16.59
CA ALA A 84 -29.73 -16.96 -15.54
C ALA A 84 -28.82 -15.77 -15.94
N PRO A 85 -29.17 -14.52 -15.59
CA PRO A 85 -28.27 -13.40 -15.77
C PRO A 85 -26.89 -13.78 -15.21
N PRO A 86 -25.79 -13.38 -15.88
CA PRO A 86 -24.46 -13.82 -15.50
C PRO A 86 -24.25 -13.47 -14.04
N VAL A 87 -24.22 -14.51 -13.20
CA VAL A 87 -23.69 -14.42 -11.84
C VAL A 87 -22.30 -13.82 -12.00
N PRO A 88 -21.99 -12.67 -11.38
CA PRO A 88 -20.66 -12.07 -11.46
C PRO A 88 -19.64 -13.14 -11.08
N LEU A 89 -18.79 -13.50 -12.04
CA LEU A 89 -17.64 -14.36 -11.77
C LEU A 89 -16.73 -13.58 -10.82
N PRO A 90 -16.44 -14.08 -9.61
CA PRO A 90 -15.52 -13.41 -8.72
C PRO A 90 -14.14 -13.38 -9.39
N GLY A 91 -13.59 -12.18 -9.60
CA GLY A 91 -12.21 -12.01 -10.07
C GLY A 91 -12.00 -11.30 -11.40
N ARG A 92 -12.97 -10.54 -11.93
CA ARG A 92 -12.64 -9.55 -12.97
C ARG A 92 -11.99 -8.33 -12.28
N PRO A 93 -10.72 -7.99 -12.57
CA PRO A 93 -10.03 -6.88 -11.90
C PRO A 93 -10.68 -5.52 -12.20
N ASN A 94 -11.43 -5.43 -13.31
CA ASN A 94 -12.12 -4.23 -13.77
C ASN A 94 -13.64 -4.45 -13.83
N ASP A 95 -14.24 -4.91 -12.73
CA ASP A 95 -15.70 -5.04 -12.64
C ASP A 95 -16.32 -3.74 -12.09
N PRO A 96 -17.15 -3.01 -12.87
CA PRO A 96 -17.79 -1.79 -12.39
C PRO A 96 -18.80 -2.03 -11.26
N MET A 97 -19.20 -3.28 -11.02
CA MET A 97 -20.14 -3.65 -9.94
C MET A 97 -19.42 -4.05 -8.63
N ASN A 98 -18.10 -4.21 -8.65
CA ASN A 98 -17.33 -4.65 -7.48
C ASN A 98 -16.81 -3.43 -6.70
N LEU A 99 -17.14 -3.33 -5.40
CA LEU A 99 -16.76 -2.18 -4.57
C LEU A 99 -15.25 -2.02 -4.35
N ASP A 100 -14.49 -3.11 -4.43
CA ASP A 100 -13.04 -3.12 -4.23
C ASP A 100 -12.26 -2.94 -5.54
N SER A 101 -12.95 -2.90 -6.68
CA SER A 101 -12.32 -2.76 -7.99
C SER A 101 -11.99 -1.30 -8.29
N PRO A 102 -10.82 -0.99 -8.88
CA PRO A 102 -10.50 0.36 -9.35
C PRO A 102 -11.43 0.87 -10.46
N ALA A 103 -12.19 -0.02 -11.10
CA ALA A 103 -13.15 0.33 -12.15
C ALA A 103 -14.59 0.52 -11.61
N PHE A 104 -14.79 0.52 -10.29
CA PHE A 104 -16.10 0.64 -9.65
C PHE A 104 -16.88 1.89 -10.10
N ASP A 105 -18.13 1.69 -10.54
CA ASP A 105 -19.06 2.77 -10.84
C ASP A 105 -20.20 2.80 -9.80
N ALA A 106 -20.12 3.79 -8.90
CA ALA A 106 -21.09 3.97 -7.83
C ALA A 106 -22.52 4.18 -8.33
N ARG A 107 -22.71 4.84 -9.48
CA ARG A 107 -24.06 5.12 -10.01
C ARG A 107 -24.72 3.84 -10.51
N VAL A 108 -23.98 3.08 -11.31
CA VAL A 108 -24.47 1.81 -11.88
C VAL A 108 -24.76 0.79 -10.76
N TYR A 109 -23.87 0.68 -9.78
CA TYR A 109 -24.09 -0.17 -8.61
C TYR A 109 -25.32 0.26 -7.80
N TYR A 110 -25.48 1.57 -7.55
CA TYR A 110 -26.64 2.10 -6.83
C TYR A 110 -27.97 1.87 -7.57
N ASP A 111 -28.01 2.18 -8.87
CA ASP A 111 -29.20 2.02 -9.71
C ASP A 111 -29.63 0.55 -9.79
N GLN A 112 -28.66 -0.37 -9.89
CA GLN A 112 -28.90 -1.80 -9.79
C GLN A 112 -29.46 -2.17 -8.41
N LEU A 113 -28.85 -1.68 -7.33
CA LEU A 113 -29.22 -2.03 -5.96
C LEU A 113 -30.63 -1.54 -5.59
N ILE A 114 -30.99 -0.30 -5.90
CA ILE A 114 -32.32 0.28 -5.61
C ILE A 114 -33.43 -0.41 -6.43
N THR A 115 -33.12 -0.85 -7.65
CA THR A 115 -34.10 -1.48 -8.56
C THR A 115 -34.33 -2.95 -8.23
N THR A 116 -33.30 -3.65 -7.73
CA THR A 116 -33.34 -5.12 -7.57
C THR A 116 -33.48 -5.60 -6.13
N SER A 117 -33.13 -4.78 -5.14
CA SER A 117 -33.12 -5.20 -3.73
C SER A 117 -34.33 -4.72 -2.94
N PRO A 118 -34.88 -5.53 -2.02
CA PRO A 118 -35.95 -5.10 -1.13
C PRO A 118 -35.44 -4.11 -0.06
N LEU A 119 -36.33 -3.26 0.46
CA LEU A 119 -36.00 -2.20 1.42
C LEU A 119 -35.20 -2.68 2.63
N ILE A 120 -35.55 -3.85 3.20
CA ILE A 120 -34.84 -4.40 4.36
C ILE A 120 -33.39 -4.76 4.02
N ALA A 121 -33.14 -5.30 2.83
CA ALA A 121 -31.79 -5.57 2.37
C ALA A 121 -31.00 -4.27 2.16
N LEU A 122 -31.67 -3.23 1.65
CA LEU A 122 -31.06 -1.92 1.45
C LEU A 122 -30.65 -1.26 2.78
N LEU A 123 -31.52 -1.28 3.79
CA LEU A 123 -31.20 -0.79 5.14
C LEU A 123 -30.06 -1.57 5.78
N LYS A 124 -30.03 -2.90 5.59
CA LYS A 124 -28.92 -3.71 6.09
C LYS A 124 -27.60 -3.31 5.42
N ARG A 125 -27.61 -3.15 4.09
CA ARG A 125 -26.43 -2.74 3.31
C ARG A 125 -25.94 -1.35 3.73
N ASP A 126 -26.85 -0.41 4.00
CA ASP A 126 -26.50 0.93 4.48
C ASP A 126 -25.81 0.91 5.85
N ASN A 127 -26.33 0.12 6.80
CA ASN A 127 -25.69 -0.04 8.11
C ASN A 127 -24.32 -0.73 8.03
N GLU A 128 -24.20 -1.73 7.17
CA GLU A 128 -22.94 -2.43 6.90
C GLU A 128 -21.89 -1.47 6.33
N LEU A 129 -22.21 -0.74 5.25
CA LEU A 129 -21.33 0.26 4.66
C LEU A 129 -20.96 1.36 5.66
N SER A 130 -21.91 1.81 6.47
CA SER A 130 -21.66 2.80 7.53
C SER A 130 -20.67 2.28 8.59
N SER A 131 -20.74 0.99 8.91
CA SER A 131 -19.78 0.35 9.82
C SER A 131 -18.42 0.18 9.17
N GLU A 132 -18.36 -0.27 7.92
CA GLU A 132 -17.13 -0.42 7.14
C GLU A 132 -16.39 0.91 7.00
N ILE A 133 -17.09 2.01 6.69
CA ILE A 133 -16.49 3.35 6.59
C ILE A 133 -15.81 3.75 7.91
N ARG A 134 -16.48 3.51 9.04
CA ARG A 134 -15.91 3.82 10.38
C ARG A 134 -14.70 2.95 10.70
N GLN A 135 -14.77 1.67 10.34
CA GLN A 135 -13.68 0.73 10.53
C GLN A 135 -12.46 1.14 9.70
N LEU A 136 -12.63 1.37 8.39
CA LEU A 136 -11.57 1.82 7.49
C LEU A 136 -10.94 3.14 7.94
N GLU A 137 -11.76 4.08 8.43
CA GLU A 137 -11.24 5.34 8.98
C GLU A 137 -10.39 5.11 10.24
N SER A 138 -10.81 4.19 11.12
CA SER A 138 -10.02 3.83 12.30
C SER A 138 -8.69 3.14 11.93
N GLU A 139 -8.70 2.28 10.91
CA GLU A 139 -7.52 1.60 10.39
C GLU A 139 -6.55 2.59 9.74
N ARG A 140 -7.07 3.50 8.90
CA ARG A 140 -6.31 4.60 8.31
C ARG A 140 -5.62 5.42 9.40
N GLN A 141 -6.36 5.78 10.45
CA GLN A 141 -5.83 6.57 11.55
C GLN A 141 -4.78 5.79 12.36
N SER A 142 -5.00 4.51 12.62
CA SER A 142 -4.02 3.64 13.27
C SER A 142 -2.73 3.54 12.47
N LEU A 143 -2.81 3.39 11.14
CA LEU A 143 -1.63 3.32 10.27
C LEU A 143 -0.82 4.62 10.35
N VAL A 144 -1.50 5.76 10.28
CA VAL A 144 -0.85 7.07 10.45
C VAL A 144 -0.18 7.16 11.81
N TYR A 145 -0.86 6.82 12.91
CA TYR A 145 -0.22 6.92 14.24
C TYR A 145 0.94 5.94 14.43
N ASN A 146 0.82 4.71 13.96
CA ASN A 146 1.84 3.69 14.14
C ASN A 146 3.09 3.99 13.31
N HIS A 147 2.97 4.56 12.11
CA HIS A 147 4.11 4.71 11.20
C HIS A 147 4.56 6.15 10.96
N HIS A 148 3.77 7.16 11.32
CA HIS A 148 4.14 8.56 11.03
C HIS A 148 5.42 8.98 11.74
N HIS A 149 5.66 8.51 12.96
CA HIS A 149 6.90 8.82 13.68
C HIS A 149 8.13 8.17 13.03
N GLU A 150 7.99 7.00 12.40
CA GLU A 150 9.06 6.32 11.66
C GLU A 150 9.42 7.11 10.39
N LEU A 151 8.41 7.61 9.66
CA LEU A 151 8.64 8.46 8.48
C LEU A 151 9.34 9.78 8.83
N ILE A 152 8.95 10.40 9.95
CA ILE A 152 9.64 11.59 10.46
C ILE A 152 11.10 11.24 10.80
N ALA A 153 11.33 10.17 11.58
CA ALA A 153 12.68 9.77 11.96
C ALA A 153 13.57 9.42 10.75
N ALA A 154 13.00 8.78 9.72
CA ALA A 154 13.70 8.52 8.47
C ALA A 154 14.03 9.82 7.72
N SER A 155 13.09 10.76 7.63
CA SER A 155 13.32 12.08 7.04
C SER A 155 14.41 12.85 7.77
N ASP A 156 14.42 12.83 9.11
CA ASP A 156 15.46 13.47 9.93
C ASP A 156 16.83 12.81 9.68
N THR A 157 16.86 11.48 9.55
CA THR A 157 18.08 10.73 9.23
C THR A 157 18.61 11.08 7.85
N ILE A 158 17.75 11.17 6.84
CA ILE A 158 18.12 11.61 5.47
C ILE A 158 18.66 13.04 5.51
N GLY A 159 18.03 13.93 6.27
CA GLY A 159 18.50 15.30 6.48
C GLY A 159 19.91 15.34 7.10
N ALA A 160 20.13 14.58 8.17
CA ALA A 160 21.43 14.49 8.82
C ALA A 160 22.50 13.88 7.91
N MET A 161 22.16 12.85 7.12
CA MET A 161 23.06 12.25 6.13
C MET A 161 23.45 13.26 5.05
N ARG A 162 22.49 14.04 4.55
CA ARG A 162 22.74 15.09 3.57
C ARG A 162 23.70 16.16 4.10
N THR A 163 23.45 16.68 5.30
CA THR A 163 24.35 17.66 5.91
C THR A 163 25.77 17.13 6.09
N ARG A 164 25.93 15.84 6.45
CA ARG A 164 27.26 15.23 6.53
C ARG A 164 27.93 15.10 5.15
N ALA A 165 27.16 14.74 4.12
CA ALA A 165 27.68 14.68 2.75
C ALA A 165 28.15 16.06 2.28
N ASP A 166 27.35 17.11 2.50
CA ASP A 166 27.71 18.49 2.15
C ASP A 166 28.99 18.95 2.90
N SER A 167 29.15 18.56 4.17
CA SER A 167 30.38 18.87 4.93
C SER A 167 31.62 18.14 4.39
N LEU A 168 31.44 16.90 3.92
CA LEU A 168 32.51 16.10 3.34
C LEU A 168 32.96 16.67 2.00
N ASP A 169 32.02 17.12 1.15
CA ASP A 169 32.35 17.82 -0.10
C ASP A 169 33.19 19.08 0.16
N ALA A 170 32.81 19.88 1.16
CA ALA A 170 33.58 21.06 1.56
C ALA A 170 34.99 20.70 2.08
N ASP A 171 35.16 19.57 2.76
CA ASP A 171 36.47 19.12 3.22
C ASP A 171 37.33 18.56 2.06
N LEU A 172 36.72 17.91 1.07
CA LEU A 172 37.40 17.49 -0.15
C LEU A 172 37.89 18.69 -0.98
N ASP A 173 37.11 19.77 -1.05
CA ASP A 173 37.52 21.01 -1.71
C ASP A 173 38.73 21.66 -1.01
N LYS A 174 38.75 21.68 0.32
CA LYS A 174 39.92 22.14 1.10
C LYS A 174 41.15 21.27 0.83
N LEU A 175 40.97 19.94 0.81
CA LEU A 175 42.05 18.99 0.53
C LEU A 175 42.62 19.21 -0.88
N ARG A 176 41.76 19.43 -1.87
CA ARG A 176 42.16 19.75 -3.24
C ARG A 176 42.98 21.03 -3.30
N SER A 177 42.52 22.10 -2.66
CA SER A 177 43.26 23.36 -2.59
C SER A 177 44.64 23.19 -1.95
N ALA A 178 44.74 22.38 -0.89
CA ALA A 178 46.02 22.09 -0.25
C ALA A 178 46.96 21.32 -1.18
N PHE A 179 46.46 20.34 -1.94
CA PHE A 179 47.25 19.63 -2.95
C PHE A 179 47.71 20.54 -4.08
N ASP A 180 46.87 21.45 -4.55
CA ASP A 180 47.24 22.44 -5.57
C ASP A 180 48.36 23.36 -5.05
N GLU A 181 48.31 23.77 -3.79
CA GLU A 181 49.36 24.56 -3.15
C GLU A 181 50.66 23.78 -2.98
N ILE A 182 50.59 22.52 -2.53
CA ILE A 182 51.76 21.62 -2.46
C ILE A 182 52.36 21.42 -3.85
N SER A 183 51.53 21.21 -4.87
CA SER A 183 51.98 21.06 -6.26
C SER A 183 52.71 22.31 -6.74
N ARG A 184 52.14 23.51 -6.49
CA ARG A 184 52.77 24.79 -6.82
C ARG A 184 54.13 24.97 -6.11
N LEU A 185 54.16 24.75 -4.80
CA LEU A 185 55.39 24.85 -4.01
C LEU A 185 56.44 23.82 -4.45
N SER A 186 56.03 22.60 -4.80
CA SER A 186 56.96 21.57 -5.31
C SER A 186 57.59 21.95 -6.65
N ALA A 187 56.81 22.59 -7.54
CA ALA A 187 57.29 23.10 -8.82
C ALA A 187 58.25 24.29 -8.66
N GLU A 188 58.07 25.11 -7.63
CA GLU A 188 58.97 26.23 -7.32
C GLU A 188 60.25 25.76 -6.58
N CYS A 189 60.14 24.70 -5.79
CA CYS A 189 61.23 24.12 -4.99
C CYS A 189 62.03 23.03 -5.73
N THR A 190 61.89 22.93 -7.06
CA THR A 190 62.82 22.19 -7.92
C THR A 190 63.85 23.15 -8.50
N PRO A 191 64.95 23.47 -7.78
CA PRO A 191 66.03 24.26 -8.34
C PRO A 191 66.91 23.38 -9.25
N GLU A 192 67.21 23.96 -10.42
CA GLU A 192 68.42 23.75 -11.23
C GLU A 192 68.52 22.48 -12.11
N SER A 193 68.47 22.70 -13.44
CA SER A 193 69.22 22.02 -14.51
C SER A 193 68.37 21.66 -15.75
N ALA A 194 67.76 22.66 -16.40
CA ALA A 194 67.44 22.57 -17.82
C ALA A 194 68.61 23.11 -18.65
N LEU A 195 69.64 22.29 -18.88
CA LEU A 195 70.54 22.46 -20.02
C LEU A 195 69.92 21.79 -21.27
N PRO A 196 70.07 22.38 -22.46
CA PRO A 196 69.58 21.78 -23.70
C PRO A 196 70.56 20.67 -24.13
N SER A 197 70.21 19.40 -23.89
CA SER A 197 70.92 18.26 -24.48
C SER A 197 70.14 17.68 -25.65
N ALA A 198 70.83 17.64 -26.77
CA ALA A 198 70.35 17.25 -28.08
C ALA A 198 69.96 15.77 -28.18
N SER A 199 69.07 15.52 -29.15
CA SER A 199 69.11 14.38 -30.07
C SER A 199 69.00 12.97 -29.46
N GLY A 200 67.79 12.41 -29.53
CA GLY A 200 67.55 10.98 -29.41
C GLY A 200 66.31 10.56 -30.20
N LYS A 201 66.52 10.19 -31.47
CA LYS A 201 65.53 9.51 -32.32
C LYS A 201 65.25 8.09 -31.77
N GLY A 202 64.00 7.64 -31.90
CA GLY A 202 63.58 6.25 -31.68
C GLY A 202 62.62 6.14 -30.49
N PHE A 203 61.54 5.39 -30.52
CA PHE A 203 61.10 4.36 -31.43
C PHE A 203 59.59 4.28 -31.31
N VAL A 204 58.92 4.16 -32.45
CA VAL A 204 57.50 3.88 -32.60
C VAL A 204 57.16 2.47 -32.10
N HIS A 205 55.89 2.29 -31.73
CA HIS A 205 55.17 1.02 -31.55
C HIS A 205 55.40 0.22 -30.27
N ALA A 206 54.47 0.38 -29.32
CA ALA A 206 53.97 -0.74 -28.53
C ALA A 206 52.45 -0.82 -28.73
N LYS A 207 52.05 -2.00 -29.17
CA LYS A 207 50.74 -2.41 -29.68
C LYS A 207 49.70 -2.40 -28.57
N GLU A 208 48.57 -1.75 -28.82
CA GLU A 208 47.36 -1.87 -28.02
C GLU A 208 46.90 -3.33 -28.01
N LEU A 209 46.76 -3.90 -26.81
CA LEU A 209 46.21 -5.24 -26.59
C LEU A 209 44.69 -5.08 -26.38
N PRO A 210 43.82 -5.72 -27.17
CA PRO A 210 42.38 -5.59 -27.03
C PRO A 210 41.89 -6.14 -25.68
N VAL A 211 41.12 -5.33 -24.95
CA VAL A 211 40.36 -5.75 -23.77
C VAL A 211 39.26 -6.71 -24.23
N PRO A 212 39.09 -7.90 -23.63
CA PRO A 212 37.99 -8.80 -23.96
C PRO A 212 36.64 -8.18 -23.55
N PRO A 213 35.53 -8.50 -24.26
CA PRO A 213 34.22 -8.03 -23.88
C PRO A 213 33.84 -8.61 -22.51
N VAL A 214 33.36 -7.73 -21.63
CA VAL A 214 32.69 -8.13 -20.39
C VAL A 214 31.32 -8.64 -20.82
N ASP A 215 31.12 -9.96 -20.73
CA ASP A 215 29.79 -10.54 -20.86
C ASP A 215 28.98 -10.13 -19.62
N ASP A 216 28.03 -9.21 -19.80
CA ASP A 216 26.98 -8.92 -18.84
C ASP A 216 25.99 -10.09 -18.81
N ASP A 217 26.31 -11.13 -18.03
CA ASP A 217 25.38 -12.21 -17.70
C ASP A 217 24.41 -11.69 -16.61
N GLU A 218 23.41 -10.91 -17.02
CA GLU A 218 22.21 -10.65 -16.22
C GLU A 218 21.39 -11.95 -16.12
N SER A 219 21.77 -12.81 -15.18
CA SER A 219 20.88 -13.86 -14.69
C SER A 219 19.91 -13.28 -13.66
N GLU A 220 18.85 -12.63 -14.15
CA GLU A 220 17.70 -12.26 -13.33
C GLU A 220 17.03 -13.51 -12.73
N SER A 221 17.10 -13.56 -11.39
CA SER A 221 16.11 -14.08 -10.46
C SER A 221 14.91 -14.85 -11.03
N ASN A 222 14.90 -16.16 -10.83
CA ASN A 222 13.67 -16.96 -10.81
C ASN A 222 13.35 -17.31 -9.35
N THR A 223 12.62 -16.45 -8.65
CA THR A 223 11.97 -16.79 -7.38
C THR A 223 10.67 -17.52 -7.70
N SER A 224 10.76 -18.84 -7.85
CA SER A 224 9.61 -19.73 -7.81
C SER A 224 9.22 -19.97 -6.35
N LEU A 225 8.16 -19.33 -5.89
CA LEU A 225 7.45 -19.72 -4.67
C LEU A 225 5.98 -19.94 -5.03
N ALA A 226 5.65 -21.21 -5.23
CA ALA A 226 4.30 -21.76 -5.20
C ALA A 226 4.37 -23.05 -4.36
#